data_AF-A0A497DAI7-F1
#
_entry.id   AF-A0A497DAI7-F1
#
_cell.length_a   1.000
_cell.length_b   1.000
_cell.length_c   1.000
_cell.angle_alpha   90.00
_cell.angle_beta   90.00
_cell.angle_gamma   90.00
#
_symmetry.space_group_name_H-M   'P 1'
#
loop_
_entity.id
_entity.type
_entity.pdbx_description
1 polymer ?
#
loop_
_entity_poly.entity_id
_entity_poly.type
_entity_poly.pdbx_seq_one_letter_code
_entity_poly.pdbx_strand_id
1 'polypeptide(L)'
;MKSSKYIAGFVVILYLGLLGYLYLNIGQGKTFPSRPISIIVHSKPGSAIDFMARKVAEIARKYSDVSFVVENRTGTQGLVAMQHVLDAKADGYTLLGVTKSFLSTVIVNKSKVSMNDFLFIANMVSDPEALIANKSRNFYSLEDLIRDAGREDYTQVWIGPGTGSRDHLMAMKCWETLEIDNTQWIDYKSGPQAVLALMRDEAAVYVGNPADVRGKTGLGIISIASDKRLTPLPDVPTFKEQGYDMNESMWRGFAYKRGVPEEAIRYVTGILQKVVLDEEWINYCNESYVFSNFEGKEEFTRRIVDETAETNHYLNKAGMLVNYIKESSVHPVVIFSLITLAVFFLLFVYNRFDIHRFNYDQIVAGGILSISFFFL
;
A
#
# COMPACT_ATOMS: atom_id res chain seq x y z
N MET A 1 -46.80 -54.05 6.35
CA MET A 1 -45.57 -53.86 5.54
C MET A 1 -45.72 -52.92 4.34
N LYS A 2 -46.89 -52.76 3.69
CA LYS A 2 -47.05 -51.80 2.57
C LYS A 2 -47.14 -50.33 3.02
N SER A 3 -47.68 -50.05 4.20
CA SER A 3 -47.86 -48.69 4.74
C SER A 3 -46.55 -47.98 5.11
N SER A 4 -45.50 -48.69 5.57
CA SER A 4 -44.25 -48.03 5.98
C SER A 4 -43.42 -47.52 4.79
N LYS A 5 -43.58 -48.10 3.59
CA LYS A 5 -42.93 -47.61 2.36
C LYS A 5 -43.49 -46.25 1.91
N TYR A 6 -44.80 -46.04 2.07
CA TYR A 6 -45.44 -44.77 1.74
C TYR A 6 -45.08 -43.67 2.75
N ILE A 7 -44.97 -44.01 4.04
CA ILE A 7 -44.52 -43.08 5.07
C ILE A 7 -43.06 -42.67 4.84
N ALA A 8 -42.18 -43.61 4.51
CA ALA A 8 -40.77 -43.31 4.19
C ALA A 8 -40.65 -42.41 2.96
N GLY A 9 -41.42 -42.68 1.89
CA GLY A 9 -41.44 -41.82 0.70
C GLY A 9 -41.93 -40.40 0.99
N PHE A 10 -42.96 -40.25 1.82
CA PHE A 10 -43.50 -38.94 2.21
C PHE A 10 -42.50 -38.12 3.04
N VAL A 11 -41.77 -38.76 3.97
CA VAL A 11 -40.71 -38.11 4.77
C VAL A 11 -39.55 -37.64 3.89
N VAL A 12 -39.14 -38.42 2.89
CA VAL A 12 -38.09 -38.02 1.95
C VAL A 12 -38.52 -36.82 1.10
N ILE A 13 -39.77 -36.79 0.63
CA ILE A 13 -40.31 -35.65 -0.13
C ILE A 13 -40.36 -34.38 0.73
N LEU A 14 -40.79 -34.48 1.99
CA LEU A 14 -40.77 -33.37 2.94
C LEU A 14 -39.35 -32.87 3.21
N TYR A 15 -38.38 -33.78 3.38
CA TYR A 15 -36.99 -33.43 3.64
C TYR A 15 -36.34 -32.75 2.42
N LEU A 16 -36.60 -33.25 1.21
CA LEU A 16 -36.16 -32.63 -0.04
C LEU A 16 -36.84 -31.28 -0.30
N GLY A 17 -38.12 -31.15 0.05
CA GLY A 17 -38.84 -29.87 -0.02
C GLY A 17 -38.28 -28.83 0.95
N LEU A 18 -37.93 -29.24 2.17
CA LEU A 18 -37.30 -28.37 3.17
C LEU A 18 -35.88 -27.96 2.73
N LEU A 19 -35.08 -28.89 2.22
CA LEU A 19 -33.77 -28.60 1.65
C LEU A 19 -33.87 -27.66 0.44
N GLY A 20 -34.86 -27.86 -0.44
CA GLY A 20 -35.15 -26.97 -1.56
C GLY A 20 -35.56 -25.56 -1.11
N TYR A 21 -36.43 -25.47 -0.10
CA TYR A 21 -36.84 -24.18 0.48
C TYR A 21 -35.69 -23.44 1.16
N LEU A 22 -34.82 -24.15 1.87
CA LEU A 22 -33.60 -23.60 2.44
C LEU A 22 -32.63 -23.15 1.34
N TYR A 23 -32.45 -23.95 0.28
CA TYR A 23 -31.60 -23.60 -0.87
C TYR A 23 -32.12 -22.36 -1.62
N LEU A 24 -33.43 -22.23 -1.78
CA LEU A 24 -34.08 -21.08 -2.43
C LEU A 24 -34.00 -19.81 -1.58
N ASN A 25 -33.95 -19.92 -0.25
CA ASN A 25 -33.83 -18.75 0.64
C ASN A 25 -32.39 -18.34 0.96
N ILE A 26 -31.38 -19.17 0.63
CA ILE A 26 -29.96 -18.80 0.72
C ILE A 26 -29.59 -17.70 -0.31
N GLY A 27 -30.43 -17.47 -1.33
CA GLY A 27 -30.18 -16.54 -2.44
C GLY A 27 -30.85 -15.15 -2.35
N GLN A 28 -31.70 -14.86 -1.36
CA GLN A 28 -32.20 -13.49 -1.16
C GLN A 28 -31.23 -12.69 -0.29
N GLY A 29 -30.00 -12.55 -0.80
CA GLY A 29 -28.98 -11.69 -0.21
C GLY A 29 -29.47 -10.24 -0.21
N LYS A 30 -29.30 -9.56 0.93
CA LYS A 30 -29.42 -8.10 0.99
C LYS A 30 -28.50 -7.53 -0.10
N THR A 31 -29.06 -6.83 -1.08
CA THR A 31 -28.30 -6.15 -2.13
C THR A 31 -27.23 -5.27 -1.49
N PHE A 32 -25.96 -5.50 -1.81
CA PHE A 32 -24.88 -4.62 -1.37
C PHE A 32 -24.81 -3.41 -2.32
N PRO A 33 -24.70 -2.17 -1.80
CA PRO A 33 -24.77 -1.80 -0.39
C PRO A 33 -26.20 -1.53 0.08
N SER A 34 -26.46 -1.74 1.38
CA SER A 34 -27.75 -1.46 2.04
C SER A 34 -27.64 -0.50 3.24
N ARG A 35 -26.43 -0.05 3.55
CA ARG A 35 -26.11 0.86 4.66
C ARG A 35 -24.82 1.63 4.34
N PRO A 36 -24.51 2.71 5.09
CA PRO A 36 -23.27 3.46 4.90
C PRO A 36 -22.02 2.59 4.98
N ILE A 37 -21.01 2.95 4.18
CA ILE A 37 -19.68 2.35 4.18
C ILE A 37 -18.76 3.25 5.02
N SER A 38 -18.08 2.68 6.01
CA SER A 38 -17.13 3.39 6.86
C SER A 38 -15.73 3.35 6.24
N ILE A 39 -15.08 4.51 6.15
CA ILE A 39 -13.68 4.68 5.75
C ILE A 39 -12.88 4.99 7.01
N ILE A 40 -12.05 4.04 7.43
CA ILE A 40 -11.18 4.15 8.59
C ILE A 40 -9.88 4.82 8.18
N VAL A 41 -9.59 5.99 8.77
CA VAL A 41 -8.38 6.77 8.52
C VAL A 41 -7.49 6.74 9.75
N HIS A 42 -6.20 6.48 9.57
CA HIS A 42 -5.27 6.21 10.67
C HIS A 42 -4.68 7.46 11.34
N SER A 43 -4.91 8.63 10.77
CA SER A 43 -4.33 9.91 11.19
C SER A 43 -5.39 10.84 11.79
N LYS A 44 -4.94 11.91 12.46
CA LYS A 44 -5.82 12.95 13.00
C LYS A 44 -6.67 13.62 11.90
N PRO A 45 -7.86 14.15 12.23
CA PRO A 45 -8.64 14.98 11.31
C PRO A 45 -7.80 16.12 10.73
N GLY A 46 -8.00 16.43 9.45
CA GLY A 46 -7.26 17.47 8.73
C GLY A 46 -5.87 17.07 8.24
N SER A 47 -5.48 15.80 8.32
CA SER A 47 -4.30 15.29 7.60
C SER A 47 -4.58 15.14 6.09
N ALA A 48 -3.54 14.95 5.28
CA ALA A 48 -3.70 14.73 3.85
C ALA A 48 -4.58 13.50 3.50
N ILE A 49 -4.43 12.38 4.21
CA ILE A 49 -5.28 11.19 3.99
C ILE A 49 -6.73 11.43 4.47
N ASP A 50 -6.94 12.22 5.53
CA ASP A 50 -8.28 12.57 6.00
C ASP A 50 -8.99 13.49 4.98
N PHE A 51 -8.31 14.53 4.49
CA PHE A 51 -8.85 15.39 3.43
C PHE A 51 -9.18 14.60 2.17
N MET A 52 -8.27 13.73 1.73
CA MET A 52 -8.50 12.85 0.59
C MET A 52 -9.73 11.96 0.79
N ALA A 53 -9.81 11.25 1.92
CA ALA A 53 -10.92 10.36 2.22
C ALA A 53 -12.27 11.10 2.28
N ARG A 54 -12.28 12.31 2.85
CA ARG A 54 -13.49 13.16 2.90
C ARG A 54 -13.89 13.67 1.52
N LYS A 55 -12.94 14.09 0.69
CA LYS A 55 -13.20 14.51 -0.69
C LYS A 55 -13.75 13.35 -1.53
N VAL A 56 -13.18 12.14 -1.37
CA VAL A 56 -13.74 10.92 -1.98
C VAL A 56 -15.17 10.68 -1.49
N ALA A 57 -15.41 10.73 -0.18
CA ALA A 57 -16.74 10.51 0.39
C ALA A 57 -17.79 11.54 -0.05
N GLU A 58 -17.38 12.79 -0.25
CA GLU A 58 -18.20 13.88 -0.78
C GLU A 58 -18.61 13.61 -2.24
N ILE A 59 -17.64 13.37 -3.12
CA ILE A 59 -17.88 13.13 -4.55
C ILE A 59 -18.63 11.82 -4.77
N ALA A 60 -18.34 10.78 -3.98
CA ALA A 60 -19.00 9.48 -4.07
C ALA A 60 -20.53 9.57 -3.92
N ARG A 61 -21.07 10.62 -3.27
CA ARG A 61 -22.53 10.85 -3.15
C ARG A 61 -23.21 11.04 -4.51
N LYS A 62 -22.48 11.47 -5.54
CA LYS A 62 -22.99 11.59 -6.91
C LYS A 62 -23.20 10.22 -7.58
N TYR A 63 -22.52 9.19 -7.08
CA TYR A 63 -22.38 7.91 -7.77
C TYR A 63 -22.88 6.70 -6.97
N SER A 64 -23.15 6.88 -5.68
CA SER A 64 -23.50 5.82 -4.73
C SER A 64 -24.81 6.15 -4.02
N ASP A 65 -25.69 5.15 -3.88
CA ASP A 65 -26.96 5.28 -3.15
C ASP A 65 -26.79 5.28 -1.62
N VAL A 66 -25.60 4.88 -1.14
CA VAL A 66 -25.24 4.95 0.27
C VAL A 66 -24.10 5.94 0.50
N SER A 67 -24.08 6.55 1.68
CA SER A 67 -23.00 7.45 2.08
C SER A 67 -21.72 6.71 2.45
N PHE A 68 -20.58 7.31 2.12
CA PHE A 68 -19.29 6.97 2.70
C PHE A 68 -19.03 7.87 3.92
N VAL A 69 -18.62 7.28 5.04
CA VAL A 69 -18.43 7.99 6.32
C VAL A 69 -16.99 7.83 6.78
N VAL A 70 -16.29 8.93 7.01
CA VAL A 70 -14.88 8.92 7.43
C VAL A 70 -14.78 8.91 8.95
N GLU A 71 -14.07 7.92 9.49
CA GLU A 71 -13.76 7.76 10.91
C GLU A 71 -12.26 7.74 11.15
N ASN A 72 -11.76 8.65 12.00
CA ASN A 72 -10.34 8.69 12.35
C ASN A 72 -10.06 7.75 13.54
N ARG A 73 -9.15 6.78 13.36
CA ARG A 73 -8.66 5.85 14.38
C ARG A 73 -7.14 5.97 14.51
N THR A 74 -6.69 6.89 15.34
CA THR A 74 -5.26 7.21 15.50
C THR A 74 -4.55 6.31 16.50
N GLY A 75 -3.28 6.00 16.24
CA GLY A 75 -2.39 5.35 17.21
C GLY A 75 -1.36 4.45 16.56
N THR A 76 -0.18 4.34 17.18
CA THR A 76 0.92 3.44 16.79
C THR A 76 1.22 3.47 15.29
N GLN A 77 1.44 4.68 14.75
CA GLN A 77 1.74 4.91 13.32
C GLN A 77 0.70 4.31 12.34
N GLY A 78 -0.52 4.04 12.83
CA GLY A 78 -1.64 3.52 12.06
C GLY A 78 -1.97 2.05 12.29
N LEU A 79 -1.21 1.32 13.12
CA LEU A 79 -1.54 -0.06 13.49
C LEU A 79 -2.91 -0.18 14.17
N VAL A 80 -3.35 0.83 14.92
CA VAL A 80 -4.68 0.83 15.55
C VAL A 80 -5.79 0.80 14.49
N ALA A 81 -5.68 1.60 13.43
CA ALA A 81 -6.64 1.58 12.33
C ALA A 81 -6.60 0.27 11.55
N MET A 82 -5.40 -0.23 11.25
CA MET A 82 -5.23 -1.52 10.57
C MET A 82 -5.89 -2.66 11.35
N GLN A 83 -5.59 -2.78 12.66
CA GLN A 83 -6.16 -3.82 13.51
C GLN A 83 -7.68 -3.68 13.61
N HIS A 84 -8.21 -2.47 13.75
CA HIS A 84 -9.65 -2.23 13.78
C HIS A 84 -10.35 -2.75 12.52
N VAL A 85 -9.76 -2.54 11.34
CA VAL A 85 -10.30 -3.07 10.08
C VAL A 85 -10.18 -4.59 10.01
N LEU A 86 -9.08 -5.17 10.50
CA LEU A 86 -8.93 -6.64 10.57
C LEU A 86 -9.93 -7.30 11.51
N ASP A 87 -10.27 -6.66 12.62
CA ASP A 87 -11.26 -7.14 13.59
C ASP A 87 -12.71 -6.98 13.08
N ALA A 88 -12.94 -6.11 12.09
CA ALA A 88 -14.25 -5.90 11.50
C ALA A 88 -14.71 -7.10 10.65
N LYS A 89 -16.04 -7.18 10.41
CA LYS A 89 -16.61 -8.18 9.51
C LYS A 89 -16.09 -7.96 8.09
N ALA A 90 -15.78 -9.05 7.39
CA ALA A 90 -15.42 -9.00 5.98
C ALA A 90 -16.67 -8.88 5.09
N ASP A 91 -17.57 -7.93 5.38
CA ASP A 91 -18.86 -7.77 4.71
C ASP A 91 -18.89 -6.60 3.71
N GLY A 92 -17.75 -5.95 3.49
CA GLY A 92 -17.59 -4.87 2.50
C GLY A 92 -17.89 -3.46 3.01
N TYR A 93 -18.34 -3.29 4.26
CA TYR A 93 -18.74 -1.97 4.78
C TYR A 93 -17.65 -1.25 5.59
N THR A 94 -16.47 -1.83 5.75
CA THR A 94 -15.33 -1.21 6.45
C THR A 94 -14.14 -1.17 5.51
N LEU A 95 -13.78 0.03 5.06
CA LEU A 95 -12.67 0.31 4.18
C LEU A 95 -11.53 0.96 4.96
N LEU A 96 -10.28 0.62 4.67
CA LEU A 96 -9.10 1.23 5.27
C LEU A 96 -8.52 2.29 4.32
N GLY A 97 -8.30 3.50 4.80
CA GLY A 97 -7.44 4.49 4.15
C GLY A 97 -5.97 4.13 4.38
N VAL A 98 -5.25 3.83 3.29
CA VAL A 98 -3.87 3.34 3.30
C VAL A 98 -2.91 4.37 2.70
N THR A 99 -1.67 4.36 3.19
CA THR A 99 -0.58 5.23 2.73
C THR A 99 0.73 4.46 2.68
N LYS A 100 1.72 4.93 1.90
CA LYS A 100 3.06 4.32 1.78
C LYS A 100 3.73 4.06 3.13
N SER A 101 3.50 4.92 4.13
CA SER A 101 4.03 4.77 5.48
C SER A 101 3.65 3.45 6.18
N PHE A 102 2.59 2.75 5.74
CA PHE A 102 2.22 1.48 6.34
C PHE A 102 3.27 0.39 6.08
N LEU A 103 4.00 0.46 4.96
CA LEU A 103 5.04 -0.50 4.61
C LEU A 103 6.13 -0.55 5.68
N SER A 104 6.64 0.61 6.10
CA SER A 104 7.64 0.69 7.17
C SER A 104 7.02 0.48 8.56
N THR A 105 5.78 0.94 8.78
CA THR A 105 5.10 0.82 10.09
C THR A 105 5.01 -0.62 10.56
N VAL A 106 4.55 -1.54 9.70
CA VAL A 106 4.38 -2.96 10.09
C VAL A 106 5.73 -3.62 10.42
N ILE A 107 6.79 -3.24 9.70
CA ILE A 107 8.15 -3.77 9.88
C ILE A 107 8.77 -3.23 11.17
N VAL A 108 8.83 -1.91 11.33
CA VAL A 108 9.50 -1.23 12.46
C VAL A 108 8.85 -1.60 13.80
N ASN A 109 7.52 -1.75 13.83
CA ASN A 109 6.81 -2.10 15.06
C ASN A 109 6.75 -3.61 15.31
N LYS A 110 7.37 -4.45 14.47
CA LYS A 110 7.31 -5.92 14.54
C LYS A 110 5.86 -6.41 14.68
N SER A 111 4.97 -5.81 13.91
CA SER A 111 3.54 -6.01 14.05
C SER A 111 3.15 -7.42 13.63
N LYS A 112 2.12 -7.98 14.27
CA LYS A 112 1.43 -9.17 13.77
C LYS A 112 0.59 -8.85 12.53
N VAL A 113 0.20 -7.59 12.36
CA VAL A 113 -0.47 -7.09 11.16
C VAL A 113 0.52 -7.12 10.00
N SER A 114 0.13 -7.78 8.93
CA SER A 114 0.86 -7.84 7.67
C SER A 114 0.16 -7.01 6.59
N MET A 115 0.93 -6.42 5.67
CA MET A 115 0.34 -5.85 4.44
C MET A 115 -0.40 -6.93 3.64
N ASN A 116 -0.03 -8.20 3.81
CA ASN A 116 -0.72 -9.33 3.19
C ASN A 116 -2.09 -9.62 3.79
N ASP A 117 -2.47 -9.06 4.94
CA ASP A 117 -3.82 -9.23 5.50
C ASP A 117 -4.89 -8.40 4.77
N PHE A 118 -4.43 -7.49 3.91
CA PHE A 118 -5.26 -6.55 3.17
C PHE A 118 -5.32 -6.88 1.68
N LEU A 119 -6.41 -6.42 1.07
CA LEU A 119 -6.62 -6.34 -0.36
C LEU A 119 -6.64 -4.86 -0.76
N PHE A 120 -5.56 -4.38 -1.38
CA PHE A 120 -5.45 -3.02 -1.89
C PHE A 120 -6.31 -2.89 -3.13
N ILE A 121 -7.32 -2.01 -3.11
CA ILE A 121 -8.34 -1.96 -4.18
C ILE A 121 -8.19 -0.78 -5.13
N ALA A 122 -7.59 0.31 -4.66
CA ALA A 122 -7.34 1.50 -5.46
C ALA A 122 -6.26 2.38 -4.82
N ASN A 123 -5.22 2.70 -5.58
CA ASN A 123 -4.45 3.94 -5.34
C ASN A 123 -5.29 5.09 -5.88
N MET A 124 -5.31 6.23 -5.19
CA MET A 124 -6.12 7.40 -5.58
C MET A 124 -5.24 8.62 -5.90
N VAL A 125 -4.16 8.81 -5.14
CA VAL A 125 -3.23 9.92 -5.38
C VAL A 125 -1.79 9.47 -5.20
N SER A 126 -0.89 10.10 -5.94
CA SER A 126 0.55 10.06 -5.69
C SER A 126 1.09 11.47 -5.51
N ASP A 127 1.71 11.70 -4.36
CA ASP A 127 2.17 13.01 -3.90
C ASP A 127 3.70 13.00 -3.94
N PRO A 128 4.31 13.58 -4.99
CA PRO A 128 5.74 13.48 -5.21
C PRO A 128 6.53 14.39 -4.26
N GLU A 129 7.75 13.97 -3.95
CA GLU A 129 8.76 14.85 -3.39
C GLU A 129 9.34 15.79 -4.45
N ALA A 130 9.89 16.92 -4.00
CA ALA A 130 10.50 17.91 -4.87
C ALA A 130 11.70 18.60 -4.20
N LEU A 131 12.61 19.09 -5.04
CA LEU A 131 13.67 20.00 -4.62
C LEU A 131 13.25 21.43 -4.92
N ILE A 132 13.38 22.27 -3.91
CA ILE A 132 12.85 23.62 -3.91
C ILE A 132 13.94 24.56 -3.46
N ALA A 133 14.13 25.68 -4.14
CA ALA A 133 15.13 26.68 -3.79
C ALA A 133 14.54 28.09 -3.75
N ASN A 134 15.28 28.98 -3.11
CA ASN A 134 15.04 30.41 -3.24
C ASN A 134 15.43 30.86 -4.66
N LYS A 135 14.55 31.58 -5.35
CA LYS A 135 14.81 32.07 -6.70
C LYS A 135 16.00 33.02 -6.77
N SER A 136 16.37 33.69 -5.66
CA SER A 136 17.55 34.56 -5.61
C SER A 136 18.87 33.81 -5.85
N ARG A 137 18.90 32.48 -5.63
CA ARG A 137 20.08 31.65 -5.88
C ARG A 137 20.28 31.29 -7.35
N ASN A 138 19.29 31.53 -8.21
CA ASN A 138 19.32 31.19 -9.64
C ASN A 138 19.55 29.70 -9.90
N PHE A 139 18.98 28.82 -9.06
CA PHE A 139 18.95 27.39 -9.34
C PHE A 139 17.72 27.08 -10.20
N TYR A 140 17.96 26.73 -11.45
CA TYR A 140 16.91 26.39 -12.42
C TYR A 140 16.98 24.92 -12.85
N SER A 141 18.07 24.22 -12.53
CA SER A 141 18.24 22.81 -12.83
C SER A 141 19.05 22.08 -11.74
N LEU A 142 19.12 20.75 -11.85
CA LEU A 142 19.98 19.93 -11.00
C LEU A 142 21.47 20.23 -11.21
N GLU A 143 21.89 20.59 -12.42
CA GLU A 143 23.28 21.00 -12.70
C GLU A 143 23.67 22.27 -11.94
N ASP A 144 22.74 23.21 -11.75
CA ASP A 144 23.00 24.39 -10.92
C ASP A 144 23.25 24.01 -9.46
N LEU A 145 22.49 23.04 -8.92
CA LEU A 145 22.69 22.51 -7.57
C LEU A 145 24.03 21.80 -7.42
N ILE A 146 24.40 20.97 -8.39
CA ILE A 146 25.68 20.24 -8.39
C ILE A 146 26.84 21.23 -8.46
N ARG A 147 26.76 22.25 -9.34
CA ARG A 147 27.78 23.30 -9.46
C ARG A 147 27.94 24.10 -8.16
N ASP A 148 26.82 24.43 -7.51
CA ASP A 148 26.83 25.12 -6.22
C ASP A 148 27.49 24.28 -5.13
N ALA A 149 27.18 22.98 -5.09
CA ALA A 149 27.74 22.06 -4.09
C ALA A 149 29.22 21.71 -4.31
N GLY A 150 29.72 21.79 -5.55
CA GLY A 150 31.13 21.56 -5.90
C GLY A 150 32.09 22.67 -5.47
N ARG A 151 31.59 23.73 -4.82
CA ARG A 151 32.43 24.81 -4.29
C ARG A 151 33.16 24.38 -3.03
N GLU A 152 34.48 24.50 -3.02
CA GLU A 152 35.31 24.06 -1.89
C GLU A 152 35.16 24.92 -0.62
N ASP A 153 34.60 26.12 -0.73
CA ASP A 153 34.59 27.13 0.35
C ASP A 153 33.40 27.06 1.30
N TYR A 154 32.42 26.18 1.08
CA TYR A 154 31.30 25.96 2.00
C TYR A 154 30.56 24.65 1.78
N THR A 155 29.78 24.24 2.79
CA THR A 155 28.89 23.07 2.76
C THR A 155 27.50 23.45 2.28
N GLN A 156 26.95 22.74 1.30
CA GLN A 156 25.60 23.00 0.79
C GLN A 156 24.55 22.52 1.80
N VAL A 157 23.81 23.46 2.37
CA VAL A 157 22.78 23.18 3.38
C VAL A 157 21.45 22.82 2.73
N TRP A 158 20.90 21.68 3.12
CA TRP A 158 19.57 21.19 2.73
C TRP A 158 18.68 21.13 3.98
N ILE A 159 17.40 21.46 3.82
CA ILE A 159 16.45 21.56 4.94
C ILE A 159 15.13 20.87 4.64
N GLY A 160 14.46 20.45 5.69
CA GLY A 160 13.12 19.88 5.63
C GLY A 160 12.67 19.36 6.98
N PRO A 161 11.49 18.75 7.07
CA PRO A 161 10.95 18.34 8.36
C PRO A 161 11.45 16.95 8.78
N GLY A 162 12.03 16.85 9.97
CA GLY A 162 12.38 15.61 10.65
C GLY A 162 13.64 14.91 10.12
N THR A 163 14.64 14.73 10.97
CA THR A 163 15.75 13.81 10.68
C THR A 163 15.22 12.38 10.60
N GLY A 164 15.47 11.72 9.46
CA GLY A 164 15.01 10.36 9.18
C GLY A 164 13.58 10.28 8.65
N SER A 165 12.95 11.43 8.37
CA SER A 165 11.71 11.49 7.60
C SER A 165 11.94 11.08 6.14
N ARG A 166 10.84 10.89 5.39
CA ARG A 166 10.89 10.69 3.94
C ARG A 166 11.68 11.81 3.25
N ASP A 167 11.55 13.04 3.70
CA ASP A 167 12.16 14.20 3.06
C ASP A 167 13.67 14.21 3.30
N HIS A 168 14.13 13.79 4.49
CA HIS A 168 15.55 13.54 4.75
C HIS A 168 16.08 12.34 3.95
N LEU A 169 15.32 11.24 3.86
CA LEU A 169 15.69 10.09 3.02
C LEU A 169 15.81 10.48 1.54
N MET A 170 14.91 11.34 1.07
CA MET A 170 14.94 11.90 -0.29
C MET A 170 16.19 12.75 -0.50
N ALA A 171 16.55 13.62 0.46
CA ALA A 171 17.80 14.39 0.39
C ALA A 171 19.03 13.48 0.26
N MET A 172 19.10 12.42 1.08
CA MET A 172 20.20 11.44 1.00
C MET A 172 20.24 10.71 -0.35
N LYS A 173 19.07 10.29 -0.88
CA LYS A 173 18.98 9.69 -2.22
C LYS A 173 19.46 10.68 -3.29
N CYS A 174 19.15 11.97 -3.16
CA CYS A 174 19.64 13.02 -4.06
C CYS A 174 21.15 13.15 -3.99
N TRP A 175 21.74 13.23 -2.80
CA TRP A 175 23.19 13.37 -2.65
C TRP A 175 23.96 12.21 -3.28
N GLU A 176 23.49 10.98 -3.06
CA GLU A 176 24.06 9.78 -3.67
C GLU A 176 23.88 9.78 -5.21
N THR A 177 22.68 10.11 -5.70
CA THR A 177 22.35 10.06 -7.14
C THR A 177 23.01 11.18 -7.94
N LEU A 178 23.20 12.35 -7.33
CA LEU A 178 23.79 13.54 -7.94
C LEU A 178 25.30 13.66 -7.66
N GLU A 179 25.88 12.73 -6.91
CA GLU A 179 27.29 12.73 -6.49
C GLU A 179 27.68 14.03 -5.76
N ILE A 180 26.83 14.47 -4.83
CA ILE A 180 27.06 15.65 -4.00
C ILE A 180 27.58 15.23 -2.62
N ASP A 181 28.85 15.49 -2.34
CA ASP A 181 29.52 15.00 -1.13
C ASP A 181 29.53 15.98 0.05
N ASN A 182 29.60 17.30 -0.22
CA ASN A 182 29.73 18.32 0.83
C ASN A 182 28.37 18.95 1.19
N THR A 183 27.49 18.15 1.78
CA THR A 183 26.14 18.57 2.18
C THR A 183 25.86 18.41 3.66
N GLN A 184 24.93 19.21 4.16
CA GLN A 184 24.42 19.11 5.54
C GLN A 184 22.90 19.16 5.54
N TRP A 185 22.25 18.23 6.24
CA TRP A 185 20.84 18.33 6.59
C TRP A 185 20.65 19.18 7.85
N ILE A 186 19.77 20.18 7.79
CA ILE A 186 19.29 20.88 8.98
C ILE A 186 17.79 20.59 9.14
N ASP A 187 17.47 19.98 10.28
CA ASP A 187 16.14 19.53 10.64
C ASP A 187 15.25 20.67 11.16
N TYR A 188 14.01 20.71 10.68
CA TYR A 188 12.95 21.58 11.18
C TYR A 188 11.77 20.77 11.74
N LYS A 189 11.03 21.35 12.69
CA LYS A 189 9.88 20.66 13.28
C LYS A 189 8.71 20.49 12.31
N SER A 190 8.68 21.26 11.21
CA SER A 190 7.64 21.17 10.18
C SER A 190 8.08 21.80 8.85
N GLY A 191 7.43 21.38 7.75
CA GLY A 191 7.64 21.95 6.41
C GLY A 191 7.47 23.47 6.37
N PRO A 192 6.40 24.05 6.94
CA PRO A 192 6.24 25.50 7.00
C PRO A 192 7.39 26.24 7.68
N GLN A 193 7.99 25.67 8.73
CA GLN A 193 9.17 26.28 9.38
C GLN A 193 10.40 26.23 8.48
N ALA A 194 10.66 25.10 7.82
CA ALA A 194 11.75 24.95 6.85
C ALA A 194 11.58 25.89 5.66
N VAL A 195 10.37 26.00 5.10
CA VAL A 195 10.06 26.91 3.99
C VAL A 195 10.34 28.37 4.37
N LEU A 196 10.02 28.78 5.60
CA LEU A 196 10.36 30.13 6.07
C LEU A 196 11.88 30.36 6.17
N ALA A 197 12.65 29.35 6.55
CA ALA A 197 14.11 29.43 6.54
C ALA A 197 14.68 29.51 5.12
N LEU A 198 14.12 28.74 4.18
CA LEU A 198 14.49 28.84 2.75
C LEU A 198 14.21 30.25 2.20
N MET A 199 13.07 30.86 2.57
CA MET A 199 12.74 32.23 2.16
C MET A 199 13.71 33.27 2.71
N ARG A 200 14.35 33.00 3.86
CA ARG A 200 15.42 33.83 4.44
C ARG A 200 16.81 33.48 3.89
N ASP A 201 16.87 32.58 2.90
CA ASP A 201 18.09 32.12 2.24
C ASP A 201 19.08 31.38 3.16
N GLU A 202 18.56 30.79 4.25
CA GLU A 202 19.36 30.05 5.25
C GLU A 202 19.82 28.66 4.75
N ALA A 203 19.33 28.22 3.60
CA ALA A 203 19.66 26.93 2.98
C ALA A 203 19.64 27.03 1.46
N ALA A 204 20.36 26.13 0.79
CA ALA A 204 20.34 26.01 -0.66
C ALA A 204 19.05 25.35 -1.16
N VAL A 205 18.60 24.31 -0.45
CA VAL A 205 17.49 23.44 -0.89
C VAL A 205 16.55 23.14 0.27
N TYR A 206 15.24 23.26 0.02
CA TYR A 206 14.20 22.60 0.79
C TYR A 206 13.78 21.31 0.06
N VAL A 207 13.67 20.22 0.82
CA VAL A 207 13.09 18.97 0.35
C VAL A 207 11.72 18.80 1.00
N GLY A 208 10.70 18.61 0.17
CA GLY A 208 9.32 18.43 0.61
C GLY A 208 8.37 18.33 -0.58
N ASN A 209 7.09 18.63 -0.36
CA ASN A 209 6.08 18.50 -1.40
C ASN A 209 5.90 19.81 -2.19
N PRO A 210 5.59 19.74 -3.50
CA PRO A 210 5.33 20.94 -4.32
C PRO A 210 4.31 21.90 -3.69
N ALA A 211 3.29 21.36 -3.02
CA ALA A 211 2.22 22.14 -2.39
C ALA A 211 2.73 23.09 -1.29
N ASP A 212 3.87 22.77 -0.66
CA ASP A 212 4.45 23.56 0.43
C ASP A 212 4.85 24.96 -0.02
N VAL A 213 5.10 25.16 -1.32
CA VAL A 213 5.46 26.45 -1.91
C VAL A 213 4.35 27.09 -2.75
N ARG A 214 3.14 26.53 -2.68
CA ARG A 214 1.97 27.16 -3.32
C ARG A 214 1.79 28.60 -2.84
N GLY A 215 1.68 29.52 -3.80
CA GLY A 215 1.54 30.96 -3.55
C GLY A 215 2.81 31.68 -3.09
N LYS A 216 3.97 31.00 -3.00
CA LYS A 216 5.24 31.60 -2.56
C LYS A 216 6.09 32.00 -3.76
N THR A 217 5.87 33.20 -4.29
CA THR A 217 6.47 33.67 -5.55
C THR A 217 8.00 33.71 -5.55
N GLY A 218 8.62 33.90 -4.38
CA GLY A 218 10.09 33.93 -4.20
C GLY A 218 10.77 32.55 -4.20
N LEU A 219 10.00 31.45 -4.20
CA LEU A 219 10.54 30.10 -4.23
C LEU A 219 10.26 29.46 -5.60
N GLY A 220 11.16 28.58 -6.03
CA GLY A 220 11.08 27.81 -7.26
C GLY A 220 11.28 26.33 -7.00
N ILE A 221 10.56 25.49 -7.76
CA ILE A 221 10.75 24.04 -7.74
C ILE A 221 11.75 23.71 -8.84
N ILE A 222 12.84 23.05 -8.48
CA ILE A 222 13.94 22.67 -9.38
C ILE A 222 13.61 21.35 -10.08
N SER A 223 13.09 20.39 -9.33
CA SER A 223 12.83 19.05 -9.84
C SER A 223 11.75 18.35 -9.00
N ILE A 224 10.92 17.55 -9.67
CA ILE A 224 9.89 16.70 -9.05
C ILE A 224 10.27 15.22 -9.21
N ALA A 225 10.16 14.46 -8.12
CA ALA A 225 10.47 13.03 -8.03
C ALA A 225 9.32 12.15 -8.55
N SER A 226 9.01 12.30 -9.85
CA SER A 226 7.96 11.56 -10.54
C SER A 226 8.34 11.23 -11.97
N ASP A 227 7.66 10.24 -12.56
CA ASP A 227 7.87 9.86 -13.97
C ASP A 227 7.43 10.92 -14.98
N LYS A 228 6.51 11.80 -14.58
CA LYS A 228 5.88 12.81 -15.44
C LYS A 228 5.77 14.12 -14.67
N ARG A 229 5.68 15.25 -15.37
CA ARG A 229 5.42 16.56 -14.75
C ARG A 229 4.03 16.62 -14.16
N LEU A 230 3.86 17.43 -13.11
CA LEU A 230 2.54 17.76 -12.57
C LEU A 230 1.80 18.69 -13.53
N THR A 231 0.56 18.38 -13.88
CA THR A 231 -0.31 19.23 -14.72
C THR A 231 -0.35 20.71 -14.29
N PRO A 232 -0.49 21.06 -12.98
CA PRO A 232 -0.47 22.45 -12.56
C PRO A 232 0.92 23.12 -12.59
N LEU A 233 1.99 22.36 -12.85
CA LEU A 233 3.38 22.82 -12.87
C LEU A 233 4.09 22.35 -14.17
N PRO A 234 3.58 22.72 -15.35
CA PRO A 234 4.04 22.15 -16.63
C PRO A 234 5.49 22.52 -16.97
N ASP A 235 6.01 23.60 -16.40
CA ASP A 235 7.38 24.09 -16.66
C ASP A 235 8.41 23.49 -15.71
N VAL A 236 7.98 22.81 -14.64
CA VAL A 236 8.87 22.20 -13.66
C VAL A 236 9.29 20.83 -14.15
N PRO A 237 10.59 20.60 -14.41
CA PRO A 237 11.04 19.31 -14.91
C PRO A 237 10.99 18.23 -13.83
N THR A 238 10.99 16.97 -14.27
CA THR A 238 11.24 15.84 -13.37
C THR A 238 12.73 15.56 -13.24
N PHE A 239 13.12 14.70 -12.30
CA PHE A 239 14.48 14.17 -12.25
C PHE A 239 14.83 13.38 -13.51
N LYS A 240 13.87 12.59 -14.01
CA LYS A 240 14.04 11.74 -15.19
C LYS A 240 14.30 12.55 -16.46
N GLU A 241 13.62 13.67 -16.63
CA GLU A 241 13.85 14.60 -17.74
C GLU A 241 15.23 15.28 -17.66
N GLN A 242 15.82 15.34 -16.47
CA GLN A 242 17.16 15.87 -16.20
C GLN A 242 18.22 14.76 -16.14
N GLY A 243 17.89 13.54 -16.57
CA GLY A 243 18.86 12.44 -16.72
C GLY A 243 19.06 11.56 -15.48
N TYR A 244 18.28 11.76 -14.41
CA TYR A 244 18.39 10.99 -13.17
C TYR A 244 17.14 10.14 -12.92
N ASP A 245 17.31 8.84 -12.72
CA ASP A 245 16.20 7.95 -12.40
C ASP A 245 15.87 8.02 -10.90
N MET A 246 15.03 9.00 -10.55
CA MET A 246 14.57 9.16 -9.18
C MET A 246 13.07 9.39 -9.11
N ASN A 247 12.41 8.53 -8.34
CA ASN A 247 11.00 8.60 -8.03
C ASN A 247 10.83 8.41 -6.52
N GLU A 248 10.18 9.37 -5.87
CA GLU A 248 9.82 9.28 -4.47
C GLU A 248 8.50 9.99 -4.27
N SER A 249 7.46 9.22 -3.96
CA SER A 249 6.12 9.74 -3.79
C SER A 249 5.38 9.03 -2.67
N MET A 250 4.54 9.80 -1.98
CA MET A 250 3.58 9.27 -1.03
C MET A 250 2.28 8.93 -1.78
N TRP A 251 2.09 7.64 -2.05
CA TRP A 251 0.80 7.18 -2.54
C TRP A 251 -0.21 7.08 -1.39
N ARG A 252 -1.49 7.29 -1.71
CA ARG A 252 -2.61 7.15 -0.79
C ARG A 252 -3.79 6.52 -1.51
N GLY A 253 -4.47 5.60 -0.84
CA GLY A 253 -5.52 4.84 -1.45
C GLY A 253 -6.38 4.11 -0.44
N PHE A 254 -7.01 3.04 -0.90
CA PHE A 254 -7.93 2.24 -0.10
C PHE A 254 -7.66 0.75 -0.17
N ALA A 255 -7.94 0.07 0.94
CA ALA A 255 -7.84 -1.38 1.04
C ALA A 255 -8.99 -1.95 1.87
N TYR A 256 -9.35 -3.20 1.58
CA TYR A 256 -10.19 -4.02 2.45
C TYR A 256 -9.32 -5.00 3.24
N LYS A 257 -9.86 -5.57 4.32
CA LYS A 257 -9.33 -6.85 4.82
C LYS A 257 -9.58 -7.95 3.78
N ARG A 258 -8.75 -8.99 3.77
CA ARG A 258 -9.05 -10.17 2.94
C ARG A 258 -10.36 -10.85 3.34
N GLY A 259 -10.98 -11.53 2.37
CA GLY A 259 -12.22 -12.28 2.55
C GLY A 259 -13.50 -11.47 2.31
N VAL A 260 -13.40 -10.19 1.95
CA VAL A 260 -14.56 -9.38 1.54
C VAL A 260 -15.15 -9.91 0.22
N PRO A 261 -16.49 -10.02 0.09
CA PRO A 261 -17.13 -10.46 -1.14
C PRO A 261 -16.77 -9.61 -2.37
N GLU A 262 -16.57 -10.27 -3.51
CA GLU A 262 -16.20 -9.60 -4.76
C GLU A 262 -17.24 -8.57 -5.23
N GLU A 263 -18.53 -8.76 -4.89
CA GLU A 263 -19.58 -7.77 -5.15
C GLU A 263 -19.26 -6.41 -4.50
N ALA A 264 -18.85 -6.42 -3.23
CA ALA A 264 -18.51 -5.21 -2.50
C ALA A 264 -17.24 -4.55 -3.03
N ILE A 265 -16.23 -5.36 -3.36
CA ILE A 265 -14.98 -4.90 -3.98
C ILE A 265 -15.30 -4.20 -5.31
N ARG A 266 -16.05 -4.86 -6.21
CA ARG A 266 -16.43 -4.26 -7.50
C ARG A 266 -17.26 -3.00 -7.35
N TYR A 267 -18.22 -2.99 -6.42
CA TYR A 267 -19.04 -1.82 -6.16
C TYR A 267 -18.16 -0.62 -5.77
N VAL A 268 -17.32 -0.77 -4.74
CA VAL A 268 -16.50 0.34 -4.24
C VAL A 268 -15.43 0.74 -5.25
N THR A 269 -14.74 -0.21 -5.88
CA THR A 269 -13.77 0.11 -6.94
C THR A 269 -14.43 0.87 -8.10
N GLY A 270 -15.65 0.50 -8.50
CA GLY A 270 -16.41 1.21 -9.54
C GLY A 270 -16.80 2.64 -9.14
N ILE A 271 -17.13 2.88 -7.86
CA ILE A 271 -17.35 4.24 -7.35
C ILE A 271 -16.05 5.04 -7.37
N LEU A 272 -14.94 4.46 -6.91
CA LEU A 272 -13.64 5.13 -6.88
C LEU A 272 -13.15 5.49 -8.28
N GLN A 273 -13.39 4.65 -9.28
CA GLN A 273 -13.11 4.97 -10.70
C GLN A 273 -13.89 6.20 -11.16
N LYS A 274 -15.19 6.28 -10.84
CA LYS A 274 -16.01 7.46 -11.17
C LYS A 274 -15.52 8.71 -10.44
N VAL A 275 -15.14 8.58 -9.16
CA VAL A 275 -14.57 9.69 -8.39
C VAL A 275 -13.30 10.22 -9.04
N VAL A 276 -12.37 9.35 -9.47
CA VAL A 276 -11.11 9.81 -10.09
C VAL A 276 -11.32 10.59 -11.38
N LEU A 277 -12.42 10.32 -12.09
CA LEU A 277 -12.78 11.00 -13.34
C LEU A 277 -13.65 12.26 -13.11
N ASP A 278 -14.12 12.52 -11.89
CA ASP A 278 -14.93 13.70 -11.57
C ASP A 278 -14.08 14.97 -11.55
N GLU A 279 -14.60 16.06 -12.11
CA GLU A 279 -13.90 17.34 -12.19
C GLU A 279 -13.53 17.89 -10.81
N GLU A 280 -14.36 17.69 -9.78
CA GLU A 280 -14.06 18.15 -8.41
C GLU A 280 -12.86 17.39 -7.83
N TRP A 281 -12.67 16.13 -8.20
CA TRP A 281 -11.52 15.35 -7.80
C TRP A 281 -10.25 15.81 -8.52
N ILE A 282 -10.34 16.00 -9.84
CA ILE A 282 -9.23 16.49 -10.65
C ILE A 282 -8.77 17.86 -10.15
N ASN A 283 -9.72 18.76 -9.86
CA ASN A 283 -9.42 20.08 -9.29
C ASN A 283 -8.79 19.96 -7.91
N TYR A 284 -9.32 19.11 -7.03
CA TYR A 284 -8.69 18.84 -5.73
C TYR A 284 -7.24 18.39 -5.87
N CYS A 285 -6.94 17.47 -6.80
CA CYS A 285 -5.60 16.97 -7.03
C CYS A 285 -4.67 18.08 -7.58
N ASN A 286 -5.15 18.84 -8.56
CA ASN A 286 -4.42 19.96 -9.15
C ASN A 286 -4.16 21.07 -8.14
N GLU A 287 -5.10 21.40 -7.27
CA GLU A 287 -4.89 22.40 -6.22
C GLU A 287 -3.92 21.91 -5.14
N SER A 288 -3.91 20.61 -4.89
CA SER A 288 -3.03 19.97 -3.91
C SER A 288 -1.65 19.61 -4.48
N TYR A 289 -1.39 19.90 -5.77
CA TYR A 289 -0.17 19.51 -6.50
C TYR A 289 0.17 18.02 -6.35
N VAL A 290 -0.85 17.16 -6.39
CA VAL A 290 -0.70 15.70 -6.39
C VAL A 290 -1.20 15.12 -7.71
N PHE A 291 -0.66 13.98 -8.09
CA PHE A 291 -1.20 13.22 -9.21
C PHE A 291 -2.50 12.55 -8.81
N SER A 292 -3.53 12.73 -9.64
CA SER A 292 -4.69 11.85 -9.64
C SER A 292 -4.29 10.53 -10.29
N ASN A 293 -4.13 9.47 -9.50
CA ASN A 293 -3.75 8.15 -9.97
C ASN A 293 -4.88 7.18 -9.64
N PHE A 294 -5.41 6.48 -10.64
CA PHE A 294 -6.20 5.28 -10.38
C PHE A 294 -5.36 4.06 -10.77
N GLU A 295 -4.78 3.40 -9.78
CA GLU A 295 -4.17 2.08 -9.95
C GLU A 295 -5.11 1.06 -9.32
N GLY A 296 -5.58 0.10 -10.11
CA GLY A 296 -6.54 -0.90 -9.66
C GLY A 296 -5.92 -1.92 -8.73
N LYS A 297 -6.73 -2.89 -8.29
CA LYS A 297 -6.34 -3.95 -7.35
C LYS A 297 -5.03 -4.63 -7.72
N GLU A 298 -4.87 -5.04 -8.98
CA GLU A 298 -3.72 -5.79 -9.46
C GLU A 298 -2.44 -4.94 -9.49
N GLU A 299 -2.51 -3.75 -10.06
CA GLU A 299 -1.35 -2.84 -10.17
C GLU A 299 -0.91 -2.35 -8.81
N PHE A 300 -1.87 -1.93 -7.98
CA PHE A 300 -1.57 -1.40 -6.67
C PHE A 300 -1.00 -2.50 -5.76
N THR A 301 -1.55 -3.71 -5.79
CA THR A 301 -0.98 -4.84 -5.04
C THR A 301 0.47 -5.14 -5.47
N ARG A 302 0.78 -5.08 -6.77
CA ARG A 302 2.16 -5.27 -7.26
C ARG A 302 3.10 -4.20 -6.70
N ARG A 303 2.70 -2.93 -6.79
CA ARG A 303 3.46 -1.81 -6.25
C ARG A 303 3.74 -1.95 -4.76
N ILE A 304 2.76 -2.39 -3.97
CA ILE A 304 2.93 -2.66 -2.54
C ILE A 304 4.02 -3.71 -2.29
N VAL A 305 4.04 -4.80 -3.07
CA VAL A 305 5.04 -5.86 -2.93
C VAL A 305 6.44 -5.32 -3.23
N ASP A 306 6.60 -4.61 -4.35
CA ASP A 306 7.88 -4.07 -4.79
C ASP A 306 8.43 -3.04 -3.79
N GLU A 307 7.60 -2.07 -3.39
CA GLU A 307 8.01 -1.04 -2.43
C GLU A 307 8.20 -1.59 -1.00
N THR A 308 7.54 -2.70 -0.63
CA THR A 308 7.82 -3.40 0.64
C THR A 308 9.23 -4.00 0.64
N ALA A 309 9.66 -4.56 -0.49
CA ALA A 309 11.01 -5.10 -0.63
C ALA A 309 12.06 -3.98 -0.55
N GLU A 310 11.83 -2.86 -1.24
CA GLU A 310 12.68 -1.65 -1.17
C GLU A 310 12.75 -1.12 0.27
N THR A 311 11.60 -0.97 0.93
CA THR A 311 11.53 -0.50 2.32
C THR A 311 12.34 -1.38 3.27
N ASN A 312 12.24 -2.71 3.13
CA ASN A 312 13.05 -3.65 3.91
C ASN A 312 14.55 -3.46 3.66
N HIS A 313 14.96 -3.27 2.40
CA HIS A 313 16.36 -3.05 2.06
C HIS A 313 16.94 -1.82 2.78
N TYR A 314 16.26 -0.67 2.70
CA TYR A 314 16.76 0.57 3.32
C TYR A 314 16.66 0.56 4.84
N LEU A 315 15.63 -0.04 5.43
CA LEU A 315 15.57 -0.21 6.89
C LEU A 315 16.69 -1.12 7.41
N ASN A 316 17.09 -2.14 6.63
CA ASN A 316 18.23 -2.98 6.98
C ASN A 316 19.55 -2.20 6.91
N LYS A 317 19.77 -1.46 5.81
CA LYS A 317 20.96 -0.60 5.62
C LYS A 317 21.09 0.44 6.74
N ALA A 318 19.96 0.96 7.22
CA ALA A 318 19.88 1.89 8.34
C ALA A 318 20.05 1.24 9.74
N GLY A 319 20.27 -0.08 9.82
CA GLY A 319 20.41 -0.81 11.09
C GLY A 319 19.12 -0.90 11.91
N MET A 320 17.97 -0.57 11.30
CA MET A 320 16.66 -0.57 11.98
C MET A 320 16.03 -1.97 12.01
N LEU A 321 16.53 -2.92 11.21
CA LEU A 321 16.12 -4.32 11.25
C LEU A 321 17.09 -5.15 12.10
N VAL A 322 16.83 -5.24 13.40
CA VAL A 322 17.51 -6.24 14.24
C VAL A 322 16.90 -7.62 13.95
N ASN A 323 17.59 -8.43 13.15
CA ASN A 323 17.33 -9.86 12.88
C ASN A 323 15.92 -10.20 12.35
N TYR A 324 15.56 -9.72 11.16
CA TYR A 324 14.48 -10.35 10.39
C TYR A 324 15.03 -11.56 9.64
N ILE A 325 14.98 -12.73 10.27
CA ILE A 325 15.09 -14.00 9.55
C ILE A 325 13.78 -14.17 8.80
N LYS A 326 13.82 -14.11 7.47
CA LYS A 326 12.72 -14.49 6.58
C LYS A 326 12.26 -15.90 6.99
N GLU A 327 11.15 -16.01 7.71
CA GLU A 327 10.41 -17.27 7.70
C GLU A 327 10.06 -17.55 6.25
N SER A 328 10.60 -18.66 5.72
CA SER A 328 10.36 -19.10 4.36
C SER A 328 8.86 -19.09 4.08
N SER A 329 8.43 -18.39 3.03
CA SER A 329 7.03 -18.27 2.59
C SER A 329 6.43 -19.59 2.09
N VAL A 330 7.12 -20.72 2.29
CA VAL A 330 6.64 -22.04 1.95
C VAL A 330 5.91 -22.57 3.17
N HIS A 331 4.57 -22.52 3.13
CA HIS A 331 3.71 -23.06 4.19
C HIS A 331 4.16 -24.50 4.51
N PRO A 332 4.21 -24.93 5.78
CA PRO A 332 4.64 -26.29 6.17
C PRO A 332 3.94 -27.42 5.40
N VAL A 333 2.70 -27.18 4.99
CA VAL A 333 1.88 -28.08 4.15
C VAL A 333 2.47 -28.27 2.75
N VAL A 334 3.07 -27.22 2.16
CA VAL A 334 3.72 -27.29 0.84
C VAL A 334 5.05 -28.05 0.94
N ILE A 335 5.85 -27.79 1.98
CA ILE A 335 7.07 -28.57 2.24
C ILE A 335 6.74 -30.04 2.44
N PHE A 336 5.73 -30.32 3.28
CA PHE A 336 5.22 -31.67 3.51
C PHE A 336 4.75 -32.33 2.20
N SER A 337 3.96 -31.62 1.39
CA SER A 337 3.46 -32.14 0.12
C SER A 337 4.60 -32.49 -0.85
N LEU A 338 5.66 -31.66 -0.89
CA LEU A 338 6.84 -31.92 -1.73
C LEU A 338 7.65 -33.11 -1.21
N ILE A 339 7.83 -33.24 0.11
CA ILE A 339 8.52 -34.38 0.72
C ILE A 339 7.74 -35.68 0.47
N THR A 340 6.42 -35.68 0.68
CA THR A 340 5.56 -36.83 0.39
C THR A 340 5.65 -37.22 -1.08
N LEU A 341 5.55 -36.25 -2.00
CA LEU A 341 5.68 -36.50 -3.43
C LEU A 341 7.05 -37.11 -3.78
N ALA A 342 8.13 -36.61 -3.19
CA ALA A 342 9.48 -37.13 -3.39
C ALA A 342 9.65 -38.56 -2.85
N VAL A 343 9.11 -38.87 -1.67
CA VAL A 343 9.14 -40.22 -1.07
C VAL A 343 8.37 -41.21 -1.94
N PHE A 344 7.15 -40.86 -2.38
CA PHE A 344 6.38 -41.71 -3.28
C PHE A 344 7.02 -41.87 -4.65
N PHE A 345 7.65 -40.83 -5.18
CA PHE A 345 8.42 -40.91 -6.42
C PHE A 345 9.63 -41.85 -6.30
N LEU A 346 10.39 -41.77 -5.21
CA LEU A 346 11.51 -42.68 -4.94
C LEU A 346 11.05 -44.13 -4.78
N LEU A 347 9.92 -44.37 -4.11
CA LEU A 347 9.31 -45.71 -4.02
C LEU A 347 8.85 -46.22 -5.39
N PHE A 348 8.33 -45.33 -6.24
CA PHE A 348 7.92 -45.68 -7.60
C PHE A 348 9.13 -46.02 -8.48
N VAL A 349 10.22 -45.27 -8.38
CA VAL A 349 11.49 -45.56 -9.06
C VAL A 349 12.11 -46.86 -8.55
N TYR A 350 12.13 -47.10 -7.24
CA TYR A 350 12.63 -48.35 -6.63
C TYR A 350 11.87 -49.58 -7.14
N ASN A 351 10.55 -49.45 -7.29
CA ASN A 351 9.69 -50.48 -7.86
C ASN A 351 9.68 -50.50 -9.40
N ARG A 352 10.64 -49.84 -10.06
CA ARG A 352 10.79 -49.76 -11.52
C ARG A 352 9.53 -49.31 -12.25
N PHE A 353 8.82 -48.35 -11.69
CA PHE A 353 7.58 -47.77 -12.23
C PHE A 353 6.42 -48.78 -12.36
N ASP A 354 6.50 -49.92 -11.66
CA ASP A 354 5.47 -50.96 -11.65
C ASP A 354 4.65 -50.88 -10.35
N ILE A 355 3.43 -50.36 -10.46
CA ILE A 355 2.54 -50.13 -9.32
C ILE A 355 2.11 -51.43 -8.63
N HIS A 356 2.17 -52.57 -9.32
CA HIS A 356 1.78 -53.87 -8.76
C HIS A 356 2.83 -54.47 -7.82
N ARG A 357 4.01 -53.86 -7.74
CA ARG A 357 5.11 -54.29 -6.84
C ARG A 357 5.09 -53.61 -5.48
N PHE A 358 4.20 -52.63 -5.27
CA PHE A 358 4.04 -52.00 -3.97
C PHE A 358 3.45 -53.01 -2.98
N ASN A 359 4.19 -53.35 -1.94
CA ASN A 359 3.63 -54.08 -0.82
C ASN A 359 2.99 -53.10 0.20
N TYR A 360 2.05 -53.62 0.99
CA TYR A 360 1.32 -52.82 1.98
C TYR A 360 2.27 -52.11 2.96
N ASP A 361 3.35 -52.78 3.36
CA ASP A 361 4.35 -52.26 4.29
C ASP A 361 5.11 -51.05 3.74
N GLN A 362 5.42 -51.01 2.44
CA GLN A 362 6.06 -49.86 1.78
C GLN A 362 5.16 -48.64 1.73
N ILE A 363 3.86 -48.83 1.50
CA ILE A 363 2.88 -47.74 1.47
C ILE A 363 2.72 -47.14 2.87
N VAL A 364 2.59 -48.01 3.88
CA VAL A 364 2.48 -47.60 5.29
C VAL A 364 3.77 -46.91 5.75
N ALA A 365 4.95 -47.44 5.42
CA ALA A 365 6.24 -46.83 5.77
C ALA A 365 6.43 -45.46 5.11
N GLY A 366 6.08 -45.30 3.83
CA GLY A 366 6.14 -44.01 3.13
C GLY A 366 5.21 -42.95 3.73
N GLY A 367 4.01 -43.38 4.17
CA GLY A 367 3.07 -42.53 4.91
C GLY A 367 3.59 -42.10 6.28
N ILE A 368 4.14 -43.04 7.06
CA ILE A 368 4.70 -42.77 8.41
C ILE A 368 5.93 -41.87 8.35
N LEU A 369 6.82 -42.08 7.37
CA LEU A 369 7.99 -41.21 7.15
C LEU A 369 7.57 -39.78 6.81
N SER A 370 6.57 -39.63 5.92
CA SER A 370 6.02 -38.31 5.58
C SER A 370 5.46 -37.60 6.81
N ILE A 371 4.63 -38.29 7.60
CA ILE A 371 4.00 -37.74 8.83
C ILE A 371 5.05 -37.36 9.88
N SER A 372 6.09 -38.18 10.07
CA SER A 372 7.16 -37.89 11.04
C SER A 372 7.90 -36.59 10.73
N PHE A 373 8.08 -36.25 9.44
CA PHE A 373 8.69 -34.98 9.01
C PHE A 373 7.78 -33.76 9.18
N PHE A 374 6.47 -33.94 9.42
CA PHE A 374 5.55 -32.84 9.70
C PHE A 374 5.62 -32.35 11.16
N PHE A 375 6.08 -33.22 12.07
CA PHE A 375 6.13 -32.96 13.51
C PHE A 375 7.55 -32.65 14.04
N LEU A 376 8.55 -32.61 13.15
CA LEU A 376 9.92 -32.13 13.39
C LEU A 376 10.04 -30.69 12.89
#